data_AF-A0A3N5GFN7-F1
#
_entry.id   AF-A0A3N5GFN7-F1
#
_cell.length_a   1.000
_cell.length_b   1.000
_cell.length_c   1.000
_cell.angle_alpha   90.00
_cell.angle_beta   90.00
_cell.angle_gamma   90.00
#
_symmetry.space_group_name_H-M   'P 1'
#
loop_
_entity.id
_entity.type
_entity.pdbx_description
1 polymer ?
#
loop_
_entity_poly.entity_id
_entity_poly.type
_entity_poly.pdbx_seq_one_letter_code
_entity_poly.pdbx_strand_id
1 'polypeptide(L)'
;RATARAWTDGRFTAVLVEPPAQALPRALPRDAVFVVDISGSMAGPKMAAAKQALQSALHGLVRGDRFRLIAFDTKVEVFRPGFVSYDEGSLAEADRWVEALDARGGTEMLPALEQALDGEPEAGRVRTVLLITDGQSTDEARLVPAVANRRNGALVFTLGIDTAVNESLLKRLARVGGGTCELCTPHDDIEAVAARLEARFGSPLASGVTVEGGTAARPEPAVLFAGRPVALLVEGAPPALEVKGELPGGNLSETVSPSRVETPLGALWARERVAWLEDRLVLRPYEEEAVRPEILRIALEHGIASRFTSFVAVDESVTVTGERVEVVQPVEGPADWDMLKPGIAAAGGPPSAAGIPAAPLPLSHGGSIPRIFAAASALVGEVPNLEMLKSRKAAREKEAQKILAGFEAELGITREAPGEPADPAGTLARSQGADGSYGGDLARTAAALLALVVLGHTRRSGTRQRVVLKAAAWLEARRTEPLAALALNVLEAAERGEAPKPDGSWEPLYGTGAEGRILRQAARA
;
A
#
# COMPACT_ATOMS: atom_id res chain seq x y z
N ARG A 1 -2.01 9.34 26.44
CA ARG A 1 -0.57 9.05 26.19
C ARG A 1 -0.50 7.69 25.53
N ALA A 2 0.55 7.39 24.77
CA ALA A 2 0.79 6.00 24.36
C ALA A 2 0.84 5.14 25.63
N THR A 3 0.37 3.90 25.55
CA THR A 3 0.35 2.96 26.67
C THR A 3 1.01 1.69 26.25
N ALA A 4 1.93 1.18 27.06
CA ALA A 4 2.60 -0.08 26.79
C ALA A 4 2.08 -1.18 27.72
N ARG A 5 1.87 -2.37 27.16
CA ARG A 5 1.48 -3.59 27.88
C ARG A 5 2.47 -4.68 27.55
N ALA A 6 2.76 -5.54 28.51
CA ALA A 6 3.69 -6.64 28.30
C ALA A 6 3.15 -7.96 28.85
N TRP A 7 3.49 -9.05 28.18
CA TRP A 7 3.14 -10.41 28.57
C TRP A 7 4.37 -11.30 28.47
N THR A 8 4.53 -12.25 29.39
CA THR A 8 5.66 -13.19 29.39
C THR A 8 5.21 -14.64 29.60
N ASP A 9 5.85 -15.58 28.91
CA ASP A 9 5.70 -17.02 29.15
C ASP A 9 6.72 -17.56 30.18
N GLY A 10 7.55 -16.67 30.75
CA GLY A 10 8.62 -17.00 31.69
C GLY A 10 10.01 -17.08 31.06
N ARG A 11 10.11 -17.13 29.73
CA ARG A 11 11.39 -17.03 29.01
C ARG A 11 11.39 -15.95 27.93
N PHE A 12 10.26 -15.72 27.29
CA PHE A 12 10.06 -14.70 26.25
C PHE A 12 9.02 -13.69 26.71
N THR A 13 9.15 -12.47 26.21
CA THR A 13 8.24 -11.36 26.52
C THR A 13 7.78 -10.70 25.24
N ALA A 14 6.48 -10.46 25.13
CA ALA A 14 5.86 -9.64 24.10
C ALA A 14 5.47 -8.30 24.70
N VAL A 15 5.89 -7.19 24.10
CA VAL A 15 5.53 -5.83 24.47
C VAL A 15 4.70 -5.21 23.36
N LEU A 16 3.51 -4.72 23.70
CA LEU A 16 2.62 -4.01 22.80
C LEU A 16 2.55 -2.55 23.22
N VAL A 17 2.99 -1.66 22.35
CA VAL A 17 2.88 -0.21 22.53
C VAL A 17 1.69 0.29 21.71
N GLU A 18 0.65 0.75 22.39
CA GLU A 18 -0.59 1.21 21.78
C GLU A 18 -0.58 2.75 21.61
N PRO A 19 -1.07 3.27 20.48
CA PRO A 19 -1.28 4.70 20.32
C PRO A 19 -2.37 5.20 21.29
N PRO A 20 -2.32 6.47 21.73
CA PRO A 20 -3.33 7.04 22.62
C PRO A 20 -4.75 7.01 22.01
N ALA A 21 -5.72 6.52 22.80
CA ALA A 21 -7.11 6.37 22.36
C ALA A 21 -7.94 7.68 22.28
N GLN A 22 -7.54 8.77 22.96
CA GLN A 22 -8.45 9.90 23.26
C GLN A 22 -7.96 11.31 22.92
N ALA A 23 -6.73 11.51 22.46
CA ALA A 23 -6.26 12.85 22.11
C ALA A 23 -5.38 12.81 20.86
N LEU A 24 -5.64 13.73 19.93
CA LEU A 24 -4.77 14.12 18.83
C LEU A 24 -3.33 14.26 19.36
N PRO A 25 -2.45 13.27 19.17
CA PRO A 25 -1.06 13.48 19.50
C PRO A 25 -0.55 14.46 18.47
N ARG A 26 0.26 15.44 18.89
CA ARG A 26 1.07 16.18 17.93
C ARG A 26 1.83 15.12 17.13
N ALA A 27 1.60 15.03 15.83
CA ALA A 27 2.33 14.09 14.98
C ALA A 27 3.74 14.63 14.74
N LEU A 28 4.70 13.72 14.52
CA LEU A 28 5.99 14.12 13.96
C LEU A 28 5.75 14.58 12.51
N PRO A 29 6.32 15.72 12.08
CA PRO A 29 6.26 16.12 10.67
C PRO A 29 6.80 15.01 9.76
N ARG A 30 6.10 14.73 8.66
CA ARG A 30 6.43 13.62 7.75
C ARG A 30 7.02 14.10 6.43
N ASP A 31 8.03 13.39 5.93
CA ASP A 31 8.47 13.45 4.54
C ASP A 31 7.87 12.26 3.78
N ALA A 32 6.75 12.48 3.10
CA ALA A 32 6.03 11.44 2.38
C ALA A 32 6.49 11.33 0.92
N VAL A 33 7.16 10.26 0.55
CA VAL A 33 7.50 9.95 -0.83
C VAL A 33 6.51 8.94 -1.36
N PHE A 34 5.86 9.26 -2.47
CA PHE A 34 4.96 8.35 -3.17
C PHE A 34 5.63 7.91 -4.47
N VAL A 35 5.77 6.60 -4.64
CA VAL A 35 6.39 5.98 -5.81
C VAL A 35 5.32 5.13 -6.51
N VAL A 36 4.92 5.50 -7.71
CA VAL A 36 3.83 4.84 -8.44
C VAL A 36 4.34 4.22 -9.73
N ASP A 37 4.03 2.94 -9.92
CA ASP A 37 4.27 2.21 -11.15
C ASP A 37 3.28 2.66 -12.22
N ILE A 38 3.81 3.12 -13.34
CA ILE A 38 3.05 3.51 -14.53
C ILE A 38 3.40 2.65 -15.74
N SER A 39 3.91 1.43 -15.52
CA SER A 39 4.20 0.46 -16.57
C SER A 39 2.94 0.03 -17.35
N GLY A 40 3.12 -0.55 -18.53
CA GLY A 40 2.00 -0.97 -19.38
C GLY A 40 1.06 -2.00 -18.72
N SER A 41 1.55 -2.81 -17.77
CA SER A 41 0.75 -3.80 -17.03
C SER A 41 -0.25 -3.16 -16.06
N MET A 42 -0.01 -1.90 -15.67
CA MET A 42 -0.91 -1.11 -14.85
C MET A 42 -2.11 -0.55 -15.64
N ALA A 43 -2.22 -0.78 -16.95
CA ALA A 43 -3.29 -0.21 -17.77
C ALA A 43 -4.72 -0.57 -17.28
N GLY A 44 -5.68 0.31 -17.56
CA GLY A 44 -7.09 0.09 -17.25
C GLY A 44 -7.41 0.20 -15.75
N PRO A 45 -8.15 -0.75 -15.16
CA PRO A 45 -8.61 -0.67 -13.76
C PRO A 45 -7.48 -0.53 -12.73
N LYS A 46 -6.31 -1.14 -12.97
CA LYS A 46 -5.15 -1.05 -12.08
C LYS A 46 -4.65 0.39 -11.92
N MET A 47 -4.51 1.14 -13.03
CA MET A 47 -4.09 2.54 -13.01
C MET A 47 -5.12 3.41 -12.30
N ALA A 48 -6.41 3.16 -12.54
CA ALA A 48 -7.48 3.88 -11.86
C ALA A 48 -7.41 3.68 -10.34
N ALA A 49 -7.25 2.42 -9.89
CA ALA A 49 -7.07 2.10 -8.47
C ALA A 49 -5.79 2.72 -7.89
N ALA A 50 -4.67 2.70 -8.64
CA ALA A 50 -3.40 3.30 -8.24
C ALA A 50 -3.52 4.81 -8.03
N LYS A 51 -4.14 5.54 -8.98
CA LYS A 51 -4.39 6.98 -8.87
C LYS A 51 -5.23 7.32 -7.65
N GLN A 52 -6.29 6.54 -7.40
CA GLN A 52 -7.18 6.76 -6.26
C GLN A 52 -6.50 6.47 -4.92
N ALA A 53 -5.72 5.39 -4.83
CA ALA A 53 -4.90 5.08 -3.66
C ALA A 53 -3.89 6.19 -3.38
N LEU A 54 -3.22 6.69 -4.43
CA LEU A 54 -2.27 7.79 -4.35
C LEU A 54 -2.92 9.10 -3.89
N GLN A 55 -4.04 9.49 -4.50
CA GLN A 55 -4.82 10.67 -4.10
C GLN A 55 -5.28 10.53 -2.64
N SER A 56 -5.82 9.38 -2.23
CA SER A 56 -6.26 9.16 -0.85
C SER A 56 -5.11 9.33 0.15
N ALA A 57 -3.94 8.75 -0.15
CA ALA A 57 -2.78 8.87 0.72
C ALA A 57 -2.18 10.30 0.75
N LEU A 58 -2.26 11.03 -0.37
CA LEU A 58 -1.87 12.44 -0.49
C LEU A 58 -2.80 13.36 0.32
N HIS A 59 -4.12 13.19 0.18
CA HIS A 59 -5.15 13.96 0.90
C HIS A 59 -5.15 13.69 2.41
N GLY A 60 -4.65 12.51 2.82
CA GLY A 60 -4.43 12.16 4.22
C GLY A 60 -3.29 12.94 4.90
N LEU A 61 -2.40 13.60 4.16
CA LEU A 61 -1.34 14.42 4.76
C LEU A 61 -1.91 15.56 5.62
N VAL A 62 -1.11 16.03 6.57
CA VAL A 62 -1.49 17.14 7.45
C VAL A 62 -0.54 18.33 7.27
N ARG A 63 -0.99 19.52 7.67
CA ARG A 63 -0.12 20.71 7.67
C ARG A 63 1.16 20.46 8.46
N GLY A 64 2.30 20.84 7.86
CA GLY A 64 3.63 20.56 8.38
C GLY A 64 4.30 19.35 7.72
N ASP A 65 3.55 18.50 7.03
CA ASP A 65 4.11 17.47 6.17
C ASP A 65 4.67 18.07 4.88
N ARG A 66 5.59 17.32 4.27
CA ARG A 66 6.06 17.55 2.90
C ARG A 66 5.88 16.27 2.11
N PHE A 67 5.73 16.40 0.80
CA PHE A 67 5.60 15.25 -0.06
C PHE A 67 6.47 15.34 -1.31
N ARG A 68 6.73 14.18 -1.90
CA ARG A 68 7.38 14.02 -3.20
C ARG A 68 6.64 12.94 -3.98
N LEU A 69 6.40 13.19 -5.26
CA LEU A 69 5.75 12.23 -6.15
C LEU A 69 6.74 11.77 -7.22
N ILE A 70 6.84 10.46 -7.38
CA ILE A 70 7.73 9.78 -8.32
C ILE A 70 6.86 8.76 -9.06
N ALA A 71 6.79 8.86 -10.38
CA ALA A 71 6.21 7.83 -11.24
C ALA A 71 7.32 7.12 -11.99
N PHE A 72 7.17 5.82 -12.25
CA PHE A 72 8.19 5.07 -12.98
C PHE A 72 7.59 4.09 -13.99
N ASP A 73 8.22 4.04 -15.15
CA ASP A 73 8.08 3.00 -16.16
C ASP A 73 9.49 2.44 -16.47
N THR A 74 9.97 2.58 -17.70
CA THR A 74 11.39 2.45 -18.08
C THR A 74 12.21 3.69 -17.66
N LYS A 75 11.56 4.80 -17.34
CA LYS A 75 12.14 6.07 -16.90
C LYS A 75 11.46 6.52 -15.61
N VAL A 76 12.13 7.41 -14.90
CA VAL A 76 11.58 8.05 -13.70
C VAL A 76 11.07 9.44 -14.04
N GLU A 77 9.81 9.71 -13.70
CA GLU A 77 9.15 11.01 -13.79
C GLU A 77 8.91 11.54 -12.39
N VAL A 78 9.23 12.81 -12.14
CA VAL A 78 9.01 13.46 -10.83
C VAL A 78 8.12 14.67 -11.00
N PHE A 79 7.12 14.81 -10.12
CA PHE A 79 6.20 15.95 -10.14
C PHE A 79 6.94 17.29 -10.00
N ARG A 80 7.83 17.38 -9.01
CA ARG A 80 8.72 18.51 -8.76
C ARG A 80 10.07 18.04 -8.22
N PRO A 81 11.15 18.82 -8.39
CA PRO A 81 12.42 18.55 -7.73
C PRO A 81 12.28 18.68 -6.21
N GLY A 82 12.74 17.67 -5.47
CA GLY A 82 12.78 17.69 -4.01
C GLY A 82 11.41 17.54 -3.33
N PHE A 83 11.36 17.91 -2.05
CA PHE A 83 10.15 17.88 -1.22
C PHE A 83 9.34 19.17 -1.36
N VAL A 84 8.02 19.02 -1.49
CA VAL A 84 7.06 20.12 -1.57
C VAL A 84 6.24 20.17 -0.29
N SER A 85 6.06 21.36 0.29
CA SER A 85 5.19 21.54 1.46
C SER A 85 3.75 21.15 1.15
N TYR A 86 3.07 20.50 2.10
CA TYR A 86 1.65 20.19 1.96
C TYR A 86 0.79 21.44 2.23
N ASP A 87 0.27 22.04 1.16
CA ASP A 87 -0.61 23.20 1.16
C ASP A 87 -1.66 23.09 0.03
N GLU A 88 -2.60 24.03 -0.02
CA GLU A 88 -3.73 23.98 -0.96
C GLU A 88 -3.27 24.05 -2.43
N GLY A 89 -2.27 24.89 -2.71
CA GLY A 89 -1.77 25.09 -4.08
C GLY A 89 -1.00 23.85 -4.56
N SER A 90 -0.10 23.35 -3.71
CA SER A 90 0.69 22.15 -4.03
C SER A 90 -0.17 20.90 -4.14
N LEU A 91 -1.23 20.76 -3.33
CA LEU A 91 -2.20 19.67 -3.41
C LEU A 91 -2.97 19.71 -4.74
N ALA A 92 -3.52 20.87 -5.12
CA ALA A 92 -4.29 20.99 -6.36
C ALA A 92 -3.44 20.74 -7.62
N GLU A 93 -2.15 21.12 -7.60
CA GLU A 93 -1.22 20.78 -8.68
C GLU A 93 -0.85 19.30 -8.72
N ALA A 94 -0.61 18.70 -7.55
CA ALA A 94 -0.32 17.29 -7.41
C ALA A 94 -1.49 16.43 -7.91
N ASP A 95 -2.73 16.77 -7.57
CA ASP A 95 -3.92 16.07 -8.06
C ASP A 95 -4.01 16.09 -9.59
N ARG A 96 -3.74 17.25 -10.22
CA ARG A 96 -3.69 17.35 -11.69
C ARG A 96 -2.58 16.49 -12.30
N TRP A 97 -1.42 16.43 -11.66
CA TRP A 97 -0.31 15.60 -12.13
C TRP A 97 -0.65 14.11 -12.02
N VAL A 98 -1.23 13.67 -10.90
CA VAL A 98 -1.69 12.28 -10.70
C VAL A 98 -2.75 11.90 -11.74
N GLU A 99 -3.70 12.79 -12.01
CA GLU A 99 -4.77 12.53 -12.98
C GLU A 99 -4.24 12.35 -14.41
N ALA A 100 -3.13 13.03 -14.74
CA ALA A 100 -2.47 12.95 -16.04
C ALA A 100 -1.55 11.73 -16.22
N LEU A 101 -1.35 10.90 -15.17
CA LEU A 101 -0.53 9.69 -15.29
C LEU A 101 -1.20 8.66 -16.18
N ASP A 102 -0.47 8.04 -17.10
CA ASP A 102 -0.99 6.99 -17.97
C ASP A 102 -0.01 5.83 -18.05
N ALA A 103 -0.58 4.61 -18.05
CA ALA A 103 0.17 3.36 -18.13
C ALA A 103 0.88 3.22 -19.48
N ARG A 104 2.20 2.98 -19.45
CA ARG A 104 3.07 2.90 -20.63
C ARG A 104 4.41 2.25 -20.29
N GLY A 105 5.13 1.76 -21.30
CA GLY A 105 6.52 1.30 -21.12
C GLY A 105 6.67 0.01 -20.30
N GLY A 106 7.91 -0.27 -19.86
CA GLY A 106 8.27 -1.39 -18.98
C GLY A 106 8.35 -0.99 -17.51
N THR A 107 9.05 -1.78 -16.68
CA THR A 107 9.09 -1.63 -15.21
C THR A 107 10.53 -1.60 -14.69
N GLU A 108 11.09 -0.41 -14.48
CA GLU A 108 12.41 -0.16 -13.90
C GLU A 108 12.26 0.47 -12.51
N MET A 109 12.03 -0.38 -11.50
CA MET A 109 11.71 0.05 -10.14
C MET A 109 12.91 0.61 -9.38
N LEU A 110 14.11 0.07 -9.62
CA LEU A 110 15.29 0.39 -8.81
C LEU A 110 15.67 1.88 -8.86
N PRO A 111 15.78 2.54 -10.03
CA PRO A 111 16.13 3.97 -10.07
C PRO A 111 15.11 4.85 -9.35
N ALA A 112 13.82 4.50 -9.43
CA ALA A 112 12.75 5.22 -8.75
C ALA A 112 12.86 5.07 -7.22
N LEU A 113 13.18 3.86 -6.76
CA LEU A 113 13.35 3.55 -5.34
C LEU A 113 14.63 4.19 -4.77
N GLU A 114 15.74 4.15 -5.50
CA GLU A 114 16.98 4.87 -5.14
C GLU A 114 16.71 6.36 -5.01
N GLN A 115 15.99 6.95 -5.98
CA GLN A 115 15.64 8.36 -5.93
C GLN A 115 14.67 8.70 -4.77
N ALA A 116 13.79 7.77 -4.39
CA ALA A 116 12.89 7.91 -3.24
C ALA A 116 13.65 7.85 -1.90
N LEU A 117 14.70 7.04 -1.85
CA LEU A 117 15.56 6.83 -0.69
C LEU A 117 16.78 7.78 -0.66
N ASP A 118 16.92 8.65 -1.66
CA ASP A 118 18.02 9.61 -1.73
C ASP A 118 17.83 10.78 -0.76
N GLY A 119 18.95 11.42 -0.40
CA GLY A 119 19.01 12.58 0.47
C GLY A 119 18.96 12.24 1.96
N GLU A 120 19.63 13.08 2.75
CA GLU A 120 19.70 12.95 4.21
C GLU A 120 18.32 13.16 4.87
N PRO A 121 18.06 12.49 6.00
CA PRO A 121 16.87 12.74 6.80
C PRO A 121 16.99 14.10 7.48
N GLU A 122 15.90 14.86 7.50
CA GLU A 122 15.84 16.09 8.29
C GLU A 122 15.50 15.74 9.75
N ALA A 123 16.29 16.28 10.69
CA ALA A 123 16.11 15.98 12.11
C ALA A 123 14.69 16.30 12.60
N GLY A 124 14.11 15.39 13.39
CA GLY A 124 12.76 15.53 13.92
C GLY A 124 11.64 15.22 12.94
N ARG A 125 11.95 14.74 11.72
CA ARG A 125 10.96 14.33 10.72
C ARG A 125 11.09 12.85 10.38
N VAL A 126 9.97 12.19 10.16
CA VAL A 126 9.94 10.77 9.74
C VAL A 126 9.74 10.70 8.23
N ARG A 127 10.66 10.05 7.52
CA ARG A 127 10.50 9.79 6.09
C ARG A 127 9.71 8.50 5.88
N THR A 128 8.71 8.54 5.02
CA THR A 128 7.90 7.37 4.63
C THR A 128 7.86 7.28 3.11
N VAL A 129 8.07 6.09 2.57
CA VAL A 129 7.97 5.80 1.13
C VAL A 129 6.80 4.86 0.92
N LEU A 130 5.80 5.23 0.13
CA LEU A 130 4.72 4.34 -0.31
C LEU A 130 4.96 3.96 -1.78
N LEU A 131 5.31 2.69 -2.02
CA LEU A 131 5.45 2.11 -3.34
C LEU A 131 4.14 1.46 -3.77
N ILE A 132 3.59 1.89 -4.91
CA ILE A 132 2.37 1.34 -5.52
C ILE A 132 2.77 0.65 -6.83
N THR A 133 2.51 -0.64 -6.98
CA THR A 133 2.89 -1.45 -8.15
C THR A 133 2.01 -2.68 -8.29
N ASP A 134 1.93 -3.29 -9.45
CA ASP A 134 1.34 -4.63 -9.64
C ASP A 134 2.38 -5.76 -9.45
N GLY A 135 3.62 -5.41 -9.07
CA GLY A 135 4.60 -6.36 -8.57
C GLY A 135 5.29 -7.22 -9.63
N GLN A 136 5.26 -6.81 -10.91
CA GLN A 136 5.91 -7.56 -12.00
C GLN A 136 7.45 -7.43 -12.05
N SER A 137 8.09 -6.87 -11.02
CA SER A 137 9.56 -6.79 -10.96
C SER A 137 10.20 -8.10 -10.46
N THR A 138 11.27 -8.53 -11.14
CA THR A 138 12.04 -9.74 -10.80
C THR A 138 13.40 -9.44 -10.16
N ASP A 139 13.78 -8.17 -9.98
CA ASP A 139 15.12 -7.76 -9.51
C ASP A 139 15.20 -7.64 -7.96
N GLU A 140 14.78 -8.70 -7.25
CA GLU A 140 14.83 -8.74 -5.78
C GLU A 140 16.26 -8.54 -5.25
N ALA A 141 17.25 -9.07 -5.96
CA ALA A 141 18.66 -9.05 -5.59
C ALA A 141 19.23 -7.62 -5.49
N ARG A 142 18.68 -6.65 -6.22
CA ARG A 142 19.11 -5.25 -6.16
C ARG A 142 18.15 -4.37 -5.35
N LEU A 143 16.85 -4.63 -5.41
CA LEU A 143 15.84 -3.86 -4.69
C LEU A 143 15.96 -4.01 -3.16
N VAL A 144 16.16 -5.23 -2.65
CA VAL A 144 16.22 -5.49 -1.21
C VAL A 144 17.44 -4.81 -0.57
N PRO A 145 18.67 -4.89 -1.13
CA PRO A 145 19.80 -4.13 -0.65
C PRO A 145 19.64 -2.62 -0.71
N ALA A 146 18.99 -2.08 -1.75
CA ALA A 146 18.73 -0.64 -1.86
C ALA A 146 17.88 -0.13 -0.69
N VAL A 147 16.81 -0.87 -0.33
CA VAL A 147 15.98 -0.53 0.84
C VAL A 147 16.72 -0.76 2.15
N ALA A 148 17.42 -1.89 2.30
CA ALA A 148 18.05 -2.22 3.58
C ALA A 148 19.18 -1.26 3.97
N ASN A 149 20.00 -0.86 2.99
CA ASN A 149 21.16 -0.02 3.22
C ASN A 149 20.84 1.49 3.18
N ARG A 150 19.55 1.85 3.19
CA ARG A 150 19.12 3.25 3.24
C ARG A 150 19.70 3.94 4.47
N ARG A 151 20.31 5.10 4.26
CA ARG A 151 20.94 5.88 5.34
C ARG A 151 19.96 6.80 6.06
N ASN A 152 18.83 7.10 5.45
CA ASN A 152 17.87 8.10 5.92
C ASN A 152 16.79 7.55 6.86
N GLY A 153 16.83 6.28 7.23
CA GLY A 153 15.83 5.66 8.12
C GLY A 153 14.40 5.66 7.55
N ALA A 154 14.23 5.84 6.24
CA ALA A 154 12.90 5.94 5.63
C ALA A 154 12.08 4.66 5.82
N LEU A 155 10.82 4.78 6.20
CA LEU A 155 9.93 3.64 6.32
C LEU A 155 9.33 3.28 4.96
N VAL A 156 9.63 2.09 4.45
CA VAL A 156 9.12 1.66 3.14
C VAL A 156 7.86 0.83 3.30
N PHE A 157 6.83 1.25 2.61
CA PHE A 157 5.51 0.69 2.56
C PHE A 157 5.19 0.27 1.14
N THR A 158 4.47 -0.83 0.97
CA THR A 158 4.14 -1.36 -0.36
C THR A 158 2.63 -1.57 -0.49
N LEU A 159 2.09 -1.19 -1.64
CA LEU A 159 0.72 -1.48 -2.08
C LEU A 159 0.82 -2.26 -3.39
N GLY A 160 0.45 -3.54 -3.35
CA GLY A 160 0.34 -4.39 -4.52
C GLY A 160 -1.06 -4.31 -5.12
N ILE A 161 -1.17 -3.93 -6.40
CA ILE A 161 -2.46 -3.83 -7.12
C ILE A 161 -2.52 -4.89 -8.23
N ASP A 162 -2.93 -6.10 -7.88
CA ASP A 162 -3.27 -7.15 -8.86
C ASP A 162 -3.97 -8.33 -8.18
N THR A 163 -4.50 -9.25 -8.99
CA THR A 163 -4.91 -10.58 -8.55
C THR A 163 -3.72 -11.51 -8.31
N ALA A 164 -2.58 -11.27 -8.96
CA ALA A 164 -1.37 -12.09 -8.89
C ALA A 164 -0.08 -11.24 -8.81
N VAL A 165 0.11 -10.56 -7.67
CA VAL A 165 1.34 -9.80 -7.41
C VAL A 165 2.47 -10.70 -6.89
N ASN A 166 3.74 -10.28 -7.05
CA ASN A 166 4.86 -10.86 -6.30
C ASN A 166 4.80 -10.44 -4.81
N GLU A 167 3.88 -11.06 -4.07
CA GLU A 167 3.61 -10.77 -2.66
C GLU A 167 4.87 -10.96 -1.78
N SER A 168 5.68 -11.98 -2.06
CA SER A 168 6.94 -12.23 -1.34
C SER A 168 7.89 -11.04 -1.41
N LEU A 169 8.08 -10.47 -2.61
CA LEU A 169 8.95 -9.31 -2.81
C LEU A 169 8.40 -8.09 -2.08
N LEU A 170 7.12 -7.76 -2.27
CA LEU A 170 6.51 -6.57 -1.66
C LEU A 170 6.51 -6.64 -0.14
N LYS A 171 6.23 -7.82 0.44
CA LYS A 171 6.34 -8.06 1.87
C LYS A 171 7.76 -7.92 2.37
N ARG A 172 8.76 -8.43 1.64
CA ARG A 172 10.17 -8.32 2.02
C ARG A 172 10.64 -6.87 1.99
N LEU A 173 10.33 -6.11 0.93
CA LEU A 173 10.67 -4.69 0.83
C LEU A 173 10.07 -3.89 1.98
N ALA A 174 8.79 -4.11 2.28
CA ALA A 174 8.14 -3.45 3.41
C ALA A 174 8.78 -3.85 4.76
N ARG A 175 9.08 -5.14 4.95
CA ARG A 175 9.68 -5.66 6.19
C ARG A 175 11.07 -5.07 6.44
N VAL A 176 11.95 -5.12 5.45
CA VAL A 176 13.31 -4.56 5.48
C VAL A 176 13.26 -3.03 5.59
N GLY A 177 12.24 -2.42 5.00
CA GLY A 177 11.92 -1.00 5.10
C GLY A 177 11.32 -0.56 6.43
N GLY A 178 10.95 -1.47 7.35
CA GLY A 178 10.27 -1.13 8.61
C GLY A 178 8.81 -0.71 8.46
N GLY A 179 8.21 -0.90 7.29
CA GLY A 179 6.80 -0.66 7.02
C GLY A 179 5.96 -1.94 6.93
N THR A 180 4.87 -1.85 6.18
CA THR A 180 3.86 -2.90 5.96
C THR A 180 3.51 -2.99 4.49
N CYS A 181 3.12 -4.20 4.09
CA CYS A 181 2.61 -4.47 2.76
C CYS A 181 1.07 -4.59 2.82
N GLU A 182 0.40 -3.95 1.87
CA GLU A 182 -1.01 -4.11 1.58
C GLU A 182 -1.18 -4.66 0.17
N LEU A 183 -2.13 -5.56 -0.01
CA LEU A 183 -2.53 -6.06 -1.31
C LEU A 183 -3.98 -5.66 -1.57
N CYS A 184 -4.27 -5.31 -2.81
CA CYS A 184 -5.63 -5.11 -3.27
C CYS A 184 -5.81 -5.64 -4.68
N THR A 185 -7.01 -6.13 -4.96
CA THR A 185 -7.39 -6.44 -6.34
C THR A 185 -7.89 -5.17 -7.03
N PRO A 186 -7.85 -5.08 -8.37
CA PRO A 186 -8.40 -3.94 -9.10
C PRO A 186 -9.92 -3.78 -8.93
N HIS A 187 -10.60 -4.79 -8.39
CA HIS A 187 -12.03 -4.81 -8.10
C HIS A 187 -12.35 -4.63 -6.62
N ASP A 188 -11.32 -4.53 -5.77
CA ASP A 188 -11.52 -4.22 -4.37
C ASP A 188 -12.20 -2.86 -4.25
N ASP A 189 -13.04 -2.75 -3.23
CA ASP A 189 -13.61 -1.46 -2.86
C ASP A 189 -12.47 -0.47 -2.54
N ILE A 190 -12.42 0.58 -3.34
CA ILE A 190 -11.46 1.67 -3.25
C ILE A 190 -11.53 2.33 -1.87
N GLU A 191 -12.71 2.39 -1.26
CA GLU A 191 -12.89 2.91 0.11
C GLU A 191 -12.17 2.02 1.12
N ALA A 192 -12.32 0.70 0.99
CA ALA A 192 -11.65 -0.25 1.85
C ALA A 192 -10.13 -0.20 1.67
N VAL A 193 -9.64 -0.01 0.44
CA VAL A 193 -8.20 0.16 0.16
C VAL A 193 -7.69 1.47 0.77
N ALA A 194 -8.38 2.59 0.55
CA ALA A 194 -8.06 3.89 1.13
C ALA A 194 -8.08 3.86 2.66
N ALA A 195 -9.06 3.17 3.26
CA ALA A 195 -9.15 2.97 4.71
C ALA A 195 -7.93 2.24 5.27
N ARG A 196 -7.56 1.13 4.63
CA ARG A 196 -6.40 0.33 5.03
C ARG A 196 -5.13 1.15 4.85
N LEU A 197 -5.00 1.90 3.76
CA LEU A 197 -3.89 2.82 3.55
C LEU A 197 -3.82 3.88 4.67
N GLU A 198 -4.92 4.56 4.98
CA GLU A 198 -4.94 5.59 6.04
C GLU A 198 -4.59 5.00 7.42
N ALA A 199 -5.09 3.81 7.74
CA ALA A 199 -4.83 3.13 9.00
C ALA A 199 -3.40 2.59 9.12
N ARG A 200 -2.78 2.17 8.00
CA ARG A 200 -1.45 1.51 7.97
C ARG A 200 -0.32 2.51 7.74
N PHE A 201 -0.57 3.56 6.97
CA PHE A 201 0.37 4.63 6.60
C PHE A 201 0.03 5.94 7.33
N GLY A 202 -0.44 5.79 8.57
CA GLY A 202 -0.90 6.85 9.46
C GLY A 202 0.14 7.95 9.75
N SER A 203 -0.21 8.87 10.65
CA SER A 203 0.75 9.86 11.13
C SER A 203 1.74 9.22 12.13
N PRO A 204 3.06 9.44 11.98
CA PRO A 204 4.03 8.97 12.95
C PRO A 204 3.85 9.73 14.27
N LEU A 205 3.70 8.98 15.36
CA LEU A 205 3.50 9.50 16.71
C LEU A 205 4.78 9.47 17.53
N ALA A 206 5.57 8.40 17.38
CA ALA A 206 6.86 8.25 18.03
C ALA A 206 7.85 7.53 17.12
N SER A 207 9.10 8.01 17.05
CA SER A 207 10.22 7.35 16.39
C SER A 207 11.13 6.67 17.41
N GLY A 208 12.03 5.79 16.96
CA GLY A 208 13.06 5.23 17.83
C GLY A 208 12.52 4.32 18.93
N VAL A 209 11.36 3.67 18.73
CA VAL A 209 10.71 2.87 19.77
C VAL A 209 11.49 1.58 19.97
N THR A 210 12.06 1.41 21.16
CA THR A 210 12.84 0.24 21.56
C THR A 210 12.42 -0.25 22.94
N VAL A 211 12.84 -1.47 23.27
CA VAL A 211 12.62 -2.08 24.57
C VAL A 211 13.96 -2.54 25.14
N GLU A 212 14.25 -2.16 26.38
CA GLU A 212 15.42 -2.60 27.13
C GLU A 212 15.04 -3.68 28.16
N GLY A 213 15.93 -4.66 28.35
CA GLY A 213 15.74 -5.74 29.33
C GLY A 213 15.88 -7.17 28.79
N GLY A 214 16.17 -7.35 27.49
CA GLY A 214 16.44 -8.67 26.90
C GLY A 214 16.89 -8.58 25.44
N THR A 215 16.94 -9.72 24.75
CA THR A 215 17.36 -9.80 23.34
C THR A 215 16.16 -9.64 22.42
N ALA A 216 16.03 -8.47 21.79
CA ALA A 216 14.95 -8.22 20.83
C ALA A 216 15.06 -9.12 19.60
N ALA A 217 13.92 -9.61 19.11
CA ALA A 217 13.86 -10.38 17.86
C ALA A 217 14.38 -9.56 16.68
N ARG A 218 14.04 -8.26 16.65
CA ARG A 218 14.61 -7.26 15.76
C ARG A 218 15.33 -6.17 16.55
N PRO A 219 16.60 -5.88 16.26
CA PRO A 219 17.36 -4.82 16.93
C PRO A 219 17.01 -3.42 16.43
N GLU A 220 16.43 -3.25 15.23
CA GLU A 220 16.12 -1.93 14.70
C GLU A 220 14.98 -1.25 15.47
N PRO A 221 15.08 0.06 15.75
CA PRO A 221 14.01 0.81 16.39
C PRO A 221 12.73 0.84 15.53
N ALA A 222 11.58 0.69 16.19
CA ALA A 222 10.28 0.77 15.55
C ALA A 222 9.73 2.20 15.52
N VAL A 223 8.69 2.43 14.72
CA VAL A 223 7.93 3.69 14.68
C VAL A 223 6.48 3.42 15.00
N LEU A 224 5.97 4.15 15.99
CA LEU A 224 4.57 4.11 16.42
C LEU A 224 3.75 5.04 15.53
N PHE A 225 2.68 4.52 14.95
CA PHE A 225 1.78 5.28 14.10
C PHE A 225 0.40 5.43 14.76
N ALA A 226 -0.32 6.48 14.36
CA ALA A 226 -1.72 6.63 14.73
C ALA A 226 -2.53 5.41 14.24
N GLY A 227 -3.36 4.85 15.11
CA GLY A 227 -4.20 3.68 14.81
C GLY A 227 -3.46 2.34 14.70
N ARG A 228 -2.13 2.30 14.86
CA ARG A 228 -1.34 1.07 14.72
C ARG A 228 -0.48 0.83 15.96
N PRO A 229 -0.70 -0.26 16.71
CA PRO A 229 0.21 -0.61 17.79
C PRO A 229 1.53 -1.17 17.25
N VAL A 230 2.58 -1.06 18.05
CA VAL A 230 3.88 -1.68 17.79
C VAL A 230 4.01 -2.89 18.70
N ALA A 231 4.29 -4.07 18.11
CA ALA A 231 4.63 -5.27 18.87
C ALA A 231 6.15 -5.49 18.82
N LEU A 232 6.78 -5.61 19.99
CA LEU A 232 8.18 -5.92 20.17
C LEU A 232 8.31 -7.26 20.89
N LEU A 233 9.06 -8.19 20.31
CA LEU A 233 9.31 -9.50 20.90
C LEU A 233 10.73 -9.56 21.46
N VAL A 234 10.87 -10.10 22.67
CA VAL A 234 12.13 -10.13 23.41
C VAL A 234 12.36 -11.53 24.01
N GLU A 235 13.57 -12.05 23.87
CA GLU A 235 14.06 -13.20 24.66
C GLU A 235 14.57 -12.65 26.00
N GLY A 236 13.98 -13.14 27.08
CA GLY A 236 14.11 -12.63 28.44
C GLY A 236 12.74 -12.43 29.10
N ALA A 237 12.69 -12.66 30.41
CA ALA A 237 11.52 -12.39 31.24
C ALA A 237 11.90 -11.48 32.43
N PRO A 238 12.40 -10.26 32.16
CA PRO A 238 12.76 -9.34 33.24
C PRO A 238 11.50 -8.92 34.04
N PRO A 239 11.64 -8.60 35.33
CA PRO A 239 10.52 -8.19 36.18
C PRO A 239 9.91 -6.84 35.74
N ALA A 240 10.69 -6.03 35.02
CA ALA A 240 10.27 -4.80 34.39
C ALA A 240 11.08 -4.57 33.10
N LEU A 241 10.42 -4.03 32.07
CA LEU A 241 11.04 -3.57 30.84
C LEU A 241 10.88 -2.06 30.72
N GLU A 242 11.88 -1.41 30.13
CA GLU A 242 11.79 0.01 29.80
C GLU A 242 11.53 0.17 28.31
N VAL A 243 10.40 0.79 27.95
CA VAL A 243 10.07 1.18 26.58
C VAL A 243 10.51 2.62 26.37
N LYS A 244 11.42 2.82 25.42
CA LYS A 244 11.97 4.13 25.04
C LYS A 244 11.51 4.54 23.66
N GLY A 245 11.45 5.84 23.40
CA GLY A 245 11.20 6.41 22.08
C GLY A 245 11.23 7.93 22.07
N GLU A 246 11.10 8.53 20.89
CA GLU A 246 11.12 9.97 20.67
C GLU A 246 9.73 10.46 20.28
N LEU A 247 9.24 11.49 20.98
CA LEU A 247 7.96 12.17 20.71
C LEU A 247 8.23 13.61 20.23
N PRO A 248 7.29 14.26 19.52
CA PRO A 248 7.47 15.62 18.99
C PRO A 248 7.69 16.74 20.03
N GLY A 249 7.78 16.44 21.32
CA GLY A 249 8.05 17.40 22.39
C GLY A 249 8.71 16.79 23.63
N GLY A 250 9.36 15.64 23.49
CA GLY A 250 10.02 14.93 24.59
C GLY A 250 10.31 13.47 24.25
N ASN A 251 10.51 12.66 25.27
CA ASN A 251 10.82 11.24 25.11
C ASN A 251 9.65 10.40 25.64
N LEU A 252 9.37 9.30 24.96
CA LEU A 252 8.62 8.20 25.52
C LEU A 252 9.58 7.41 26.42
N SER A 253 9.28 7.34 27.71
CA SER A 253 9.91 6.41 28.66
C SER A 253 8.80 5.85 29.53
N GLU A 254 8.52 4.57 29.37
CA GLU A 254 7.46 3.87 30.10
C GLU A 254 8.02 2.55 30.64
N THR A 255 7.93 2.35 31.95
CA THR A 255 8.30 1.09 32.59
C THR A 255 7.09 0.18 32.65
N VAL A 256 7.21 -1.03 32.12
CA VAL A 256 6.13 -2.00 32.04
C VAL A 256 6.52 -3.29 32.73
N SER A 257 5.64 -3.79 33.61
CA SER A 257 5.78 -5.11 34.23
C SER A 257 4.99 -6.15 33.42
N PRO A 258 5.64 -7.22 32.92
CA PRO A 258 4.97 -8.20 32.10
C PRO A 258 4.05 -9.10 32.91
N SER A 259 2.83 -9.34 32.42
CA SER A 259 1.87 -10.27 33.00
C SER A 259 2.13 -11.70 32.48
N ARG A 260 2.03 -12.70 33.36
CA ARG A 260 2.28 -14.09 32.94
C ARG A 260 1.14 -14.62 32.06
N VAL A 261 1.49 -15.31 30.97
CA VAL A 261 0.55 -15.97 30.06
C VAL A 261 0.98 -17.42 29.81
N GLU A 262 0.01 -18.27 29.47
CA GLU A 262 0.26 -19.67 29.09
C GLU A 262 0.63 -19.83 27.61
N THR A 263 0.30 -18.84 26.77
CA THR A 263 0.60 -18.85 25.34
C THR A 263 2.11 -18.87 25.10
N PRO A 264 2.66 -19.81 24.32
CA PRO A 264 4.09 -19.87 24.04
C PRO A 264 4.50 -18.72 23.13
N LEU A 265 5.26 -17.76 23.66
CA LEU A 265 5.73 -16.58 22.93
C LEU A 265 7.04 -16.87 22.17
N GLY A 266 7.79 -17.89 22.58
CA GLY A 266 9.06 -18.26 21.96
C GLY A 266 8.97 -18.51 20.45
N ALA A 267 7.91 -19.14 19.95
CA ALA A 267 7.74 -19.38 18.51
C ALA A 267 7.57 -18.07 17.70
N LEU A 268 6.90 -17.06 18.27
CA LEU A 268 6.75 -15.75 17.62
C LEU A 268 8.10 -15.04 17.56
N TRP A 269 8.82 -14.99 18.68
CA TRP A 269 10.14 -14.38 18.76
C TRP A 269 11.12 -15.05 17.79
N ALA A 270 11.14 -16.39 17.79
CA ALA A 270 12.06 -17.18 16.98
C ALA A 270 11.82 -17.00 15.48
N ARG A 271 10.55 -16.98 15.04
CA ARG A 271 10.21 -16.70 13.62
C ARG A 271 10.66 -15.32 13.19
N GLU A 272 10.46 -14.32 14.04
CA GLU A 272 10.87 -12.95 13.74
C GLU A 272 12.40 -12.79 13.75
N ARG A 273 13.10 -13.42 14.70
CA ARG A 273 14.56 -13.41 14.79
C ARG A 273 15.22 -14.13 13.61
N VAL A 274 14.73 -15.32 13.24
CA VAL A 274 15.23 -16.06 12.07
C VAL A 274 14.99 -15.27 10.79
N ALA A 275 13.80 -14.70 10.59
CA ALA A 275 13.51 -13.87 9.43
C ALA A 275 14.46 -12.66 9.32
N TRP A 276 14.78 -12.01 10.45
CA TRP A 276 15.74 -10.91 10.50
C TRP A 276 17.17 -11.36 10.14
N LEU A 277 17.63 -12.48 10.70
CA LEU A 277 18.95 -13.04 10.39
C LEU A 277 19.07 -13.47 8.92
N GLU A 278 18.01 -14.03 8.34
CA GLU A 278 17.98 -14.40 6.92
C GLU A 278 17.99 -13.16 6.01
N ASP A 279 17.22 -12.13 6.33
CA ASP A 279 17.28 -10.85 5.61
C ASP A 279 18.71 -10.26 5.67
N ARG A 280 19.39 -10.37 6.82
CA ARG A 280 20.81 -9.98 6.95
C ARG A 280 21.73 -10.78 6.02
N LEU A 281 21.49 -12.07 5.82
CA LEU A 281 22.27 -12.91 4.89
C LEU A 281 22.04 -12.58 3.42
N VAL A 282 20.83 -12.14 3.05
CA VAL A 282 20.58 -11.62 1.69
C VAL A 282 21.45 -10.39 1.42
N LEU A 283 21.62 -9.54 2.42
CA LEU A 283 22.37 -8.29 2.32
C LEU A 283 23.87 -8.46 2.45
N ARG A 284 24.30 -9.43 3.27
CA ARG A 284 25.69 -9.69 3.60
C ARG A 284 25.96 -11.20 3.51
N PRO A 285 26.00 -11.79 2.30
CA PRO A 285 26.19 -13.22 2.13
C PRO A 285 27.49 -13.75 2.78
N TYR A 286 28.51 -12.91 2.89
CA TYR A 286 29.80 -13.24 3.52
C TYR A 286 29.72 -13.43 5.04
N GLU A 287 28.64 -13.04 5.72
CA GLU A 287 28.44 -13.26 7.15
C GLU A 287 27.82 -14.64 7.47
N GLU A 288 27.56 -15.47 6.46
CA GLU A 288 26.87 -16.75 6.63
C GLU A 288 27.51 -17.66 7.66
N GLU A 289 28.84 -17.81 7.65
CA GLU A 289 29.54 -18.68 8.60
C GLU A 289 29.33 -18.24 10.07
N ALA A 290 29.22 -16.93 10.30
CA ALA A 290 29.02 -16.36 11.64
C ALA A 290 27.55 -16.43 12.09
N VAL A 291 26.60 -16.25 11.18
CA VAL A 291 25.16 -16.17 11.48
C VAL A 291 24.47 -17.54 11.47
N ARG A 292 24.96 -18.47 10.65
CA ARG A 292 24.39 -19.82 10.48
C ARG A 292 24.20 -20.57 11.82
N PRO A 293 25.15 -20.60 12.77
CA PRO A 293 24.97 -21.31 14.03
C PRO A 293 23.80 -20.77 14.86
N GLU A 294 23.57 -19.45 14.84
CA GLU A 294 22.45 -18.83 15.55
C GLU A 294 21.11 -19.22 14.91
N ILE A 295 21.01 -19.15 13.58
CA ILE A 295 19.79 -19.56 12.85
C ILE A 295 19.48 -21.04 13.14
N LEU A 296 20.47 -21.93 13.04
CA LEU A 296 20.28 -23.36 13.29
C LEU A 296 19.81 -23.63 14.72
N ARG A 297 20.43 -23.00 15.72
CA ARG A 297 20.03 -23.15 17.12
C ARG A 297 18.57 -22.77 17.31
N ILE A 298 18.18 -21.57 16.87
CA ILE A 298 16.81 -21.05 17.04
C ILE A 298 15.80 -21.90 16.26
N ALA A 299 16.11 -22.26 15.01
CA ALA A 299 15.24 -23.04 14.14
C ALA A 299 14.98 -24.45 14.71
N LEU A 300 16.02 -25.14 15.19
CA LEU A 300 15.89 -26.47 15.77
C LEU A 300 15.19 -26.44 17.14
N GLU A 301 15.50 -25.45 17.98
CA GLU A 301 14.90 -25.30 19.31
C GLU A 301 13.38 -25.03 19.24
N HIS A 302 12.93 -24.26 18.24
CA HIS A 302 11.52 -23.88 18.09
C HIS A 302 10.78 -24.62 16.98
N GLY A 303 11.44 -25.56 16.27
CA GLY A 303 10.86 -26.30 15.16
C GLY A 303 10.39 -25.38 14.02
N ILE A 304 11.25 -24.49 13.54
CA ILE A 304 10.94 -23.53 12.47
C ILE A 304 11.75 -23.91 11.22
N ALA A 305 11.10 -23.99 10.06
CA ALA A 305 11.80 -24.12 8.78
C ALA A 305 12.55 -22.82 8.45
N SER A 306 13.76 -22.97 7.94
CA SER A 306 14.67 -21.86 7.60
C SER A 306 15.50 -22.22 6.37
N ARG A 307 16.33 -21.29 5.90
CA ARG A 307 17.33 -21.54 4.84
C ARG A 307 18.20 -22.78 5.13
N PHE A 308 18.38 -23.15 6.39
CA PHE A 308 19.24 -24.26 6.82
C PHE A 308 18.49 -25.45 7.44
N THR A 309 17.15 -25.39 7.51
CA THR A 309 16.34 -26.46 8.12
C THR A 309 15.10 -26.74 7.30
N SER A 310 14.76 -28.02 7.15
CA SER A 310 13.56 -28.48 6.44
C SER A 310 12.78 -29.46 7.32
N PHE A 311 11.46 -29.47 7.15
CA PHE A 311 10.63 -30.54 7.69
C PHE A 311 10.70 -31.74 6.75
N VAL A 312 10.99 -32.91 7.30
CA VAL A 312 10.97 -34.18 6.57
C VAL A 312 9.87 -35.03 7.18
N ALA A 313 8.84 -35.32 6.40
CA ALA A 313 7.85 -36.32 6.75
C ALA A 313 8.37 -37.70 6.34
N VAL A 314 8.52 -38.61 7.30
CA VAL A 314 8.90 -40.00 7.03
C VAL A 314 7.62 -40.82 7.06
N ASP A 315 7.23 -41.35 5.90
CA ASP A 315 6.13 -42.31 5.78
C ASP A 315 6.68 -43.72 5.88
N GLU A 316 6.38 -44.39 6.99
CA GLU A 316 6.81 -45.77 7.25
C GLU A 316 5.90 -46.82 6.57
N SER A 317 4.86 -46.40 5.84
CA SER A 317 3.83 -47.30 5.29
C SER A 317 4.11 -47.83 3.87
N VAL A 318 5.20 -47.42 3.21
CA VAL A 318 5.51 -47.87 1.84
C VAL A 318 6.58 -48.94 1.82
N THR A 319 6.17 -50.20 1.72
CA THR A 319 7.02 -51.27 1.18
C THR A 319 7.12 -51.05 -0.33
N VAL A 320 8.24 -50.50 -0.81
CA VAL A 320 8.46 -50.30 -2.25
C VAL A 320 8.57 -51.67 -2.93
N THR A 321 7.52 -52.10 -3.64
CA THR A 321 7.50 -53.35 -4.42
C THR A 321 8.24 -53.24 -5.75
N GLY A 322 8.65 -52.03 -6.16
CA GLY A 322 9.42 -51.77 -7.39
C GLY A 322 8.58 -51.49 -8.63
N GLU A 323 7.25 -51.52 -8.55
CA GLU A 323 6.37 -51.14 -9.66
C GLU A 323 6.21 -49.61 -9.77
N ARG A 324 6.31 -49.07 -10.99
CA ARG A 324 6.08 -47.64 -11.26
C ARG A 324 4.58 -47.34 -11.19
N VAL A 325 4.20 -46.43 -10.31
CA VAL A 325 2.87 -45.83 -10.27
C VAL A 325 2.94 -44.44 -10.86
N GLU A 326 2.19 -44.21 -11.94
CA GLU A 326 2.03 -42.89 -12.53
C GLU A 326 0.89 -42.15 -11.82
N VAL A 327 1.20 -41.02 -11.19
CA VAL A 327 0.22 -40.16 -10.52
C VAL A 327 0.07 -38.88 -11.33
N VAL A 328 -1.08 -38.71 -11.97
CA VAL A 328 -1.41 -37.47 -12.69
C VAL A 328 -1.87 -36.44 -11.67
N GLN A 329 -1.01 -35.47 -11.36
CA GLN A 329 -1.37 -34.34 -10.52
C GLN A 329 -1.86 -33.18 -11.40
N PRO A 330 -3.15 -32.82 -11.36
CA PRO A 330 -3.64 -31.68 -12.11
C PRO A 330 -3.03 -30.38 -11.55
N VAL A 331 -2.42 -29.58 -12.43
CA VAL A 331 -1.95 -28.23 -12.10
C VAL A 331 -3.06 -27.27 -12.50
N GLU A 332 -3.68 -26.62 -11.53
CA GLU A 332 -4.61 -25.52 -11.82
C GLU A 332 -3.83 -24.28 -12.26
N GLY A 333 -4.22 -23.70 -13.40
CA GLY A 333 -3.67 -22.44 -13.89
C GLY A 333 -4.42 -21.24 -13.30
N PRO A 334 -3.83 -20.03 -13.29
CA PRO A 334 -4.53 -18.81 -12.91
C PRO A 334 -5.79 -18.58 -13.76
N ALA A 335 -6.77 -17.87 -13.22
CA ALA A 335 -7.92 -17.40 -14.00
C ALA A 335 -7.44 -16.60 -15.23
N ASP A 336 -8.12 -16.77 -16.37
CA ASP A 336 -7.84 -16.12 -17.66
C ASP A 336 -6.53 -16.51 -18.38
N TRP A 337 -5.80 -17.52 -17.87
CA TRP A 337 -4.64 -18.13 -18.56
C TRP A 337 -4.98 -19.30 -19.48
N ASP A 338 -6.27 -19.54 -19.78
CA ASP A 338 -6.74 -20.62 -20.66
C ASP A 338 -6.27 -20.47 -22.13
N MET A 339 -5.77 -19.30 -22.52
CA MET A 339 -5.33 -18.99 -23.88
C MET A 339 -4.00 -19.64 -24.32
N LEU A 340 -3.28 -20.33 -23.41
CA LEU A 340 -1.96 -20.90 -23.69
C LEU A 340 -1.91 -22.44 -23.77
N LYS A 341 -3.05 -23.13 -23.84
CA LYS A 341 -3.06 -24.58 -24.16
C LYS A 341 -2.86 -24.76 -25.66
N PRO A 342 -1.74 -25.33 -26.16
CA PRO A 342 -1.71 -25.81 -27.52
C PRO A 342 -2.73 -26.96 -27.60
N GLY A 343 -3.77 -26.78 -28.40
CA GLY A 343 -4.76 -27.82 -28.64
C GLY A 343 -4.05 -29.11 -29.06
N ILE A 344 -4.17 -30.15 -28.25
CA ILE A 344 -3.87 -31.51 -28.68
C ILE A 344 -4.96 -31.85 -29.70
N ALA A 345 -4.69 -31.50 -30.96
CA ALA A 345 -5.45 -31.98 -32.09
C ALA A 345 -5.19 -33.49 -32.19
N ALA A 346 -6.17 -34.27 -31.72
CA ALA A 346 -6.27 -35.67 -32.07
C ALA A 346 -6.42 -35.79 -33.59
N ALA A 347 -5.35 -36.22 -34.27
CA ALA A 347 -5.40 -36.66 -35.66
C ALA A 347 -4.61 -37.98 -35.75
N GLY A 348 -5.34 -39.06 -36.04
CA GLY A 348 -4.79 -40.42 -36.06
C GLY A 348 -4.04 -40.80 -37.33
N GLY A 349 -3.16 -41.79 -37.17
CA GLY A 349 -2.62 -42.69 -38.21
C GLY A 349 -1.08 -42.77 -38.25
N PRO A 350 -0.48 -43.87 -38.77
CA PRO A 350 -0.58 -45.29 -38.40
C PRO A 350 0.77 -45.83 -37.79
N PRO A 351 0.87 -47.10 -37.34
CA PRO A 351 2.03 -47.59 -36.58
C PRO A 351 3.11 -48.22 -37.48
N SER A 352 4.37 -47.80 -37.33
CA SER A 352 5.63 -48.48 -37.72
C SER A 352 6.79 -47.51 -37.48
N ALA A 353 8.01 -47.84 -37.04
CA ALA A 353 8.66 -49.05 -36.61
C ALA A 353 9.93 -48.63 -35.81
N ALA A 354 10.39 -49.50 -34.92
CA ALA A 354 11.79 -49.72 -34.52
C ALA A 354 12.70 -48.52 -34.16
N GLY A 355 12.88 -48.34 -32.85
CA GLY A 355 14.18 -48.35 -32.15
C GLY A 355 15.33 -47.47 -32.63
N ILE A 356 15.62 -46.41 -31.87
CA ILE A 356 16.98 -45.91 -31.54
C ILE A 356 16.93 -45.34 -30.11
N PRO A 357 17.86 -45.70 -29.19
CA PRO A 357 17.95 -45.04 -27.89
C PRO A 357 18.73 -43.73 -28.05
N ALA A 358 18.09 -42.59 -27.76
CA ALA A 358 18.78 -41.32 -27.71
C ALA A 358 19.41 -41.12 -26.32
N ALA A 359 20.72 -41.28 -26.25
CA ALA A 359 21.54 -40.82 -25.12
C ALA A 359 21.51 -39.27 -25.00
N PRO A 360 21.81 -38.71 -23.82
CA PRO A 360 21.62 -37.28 -23.55
C PRO A 360 22.92 -36.51 -23.79
N LEU A 361 22.90 -35.47 -24.62
CA LEU A 361 23.97 -34.44 -24.70
C LEU A 361 23.39 -33.15 -25.35
N PRO A 362 24.02 -31.97 -25.20
CA PRO A 362 23.85 -31.05 -24.09
C PRO A 362 23.34 -29.68 -24.57
N LEU A 363 22.91 -28.83 -23.63
CA LEU A 363 22.60 -27.42 -23.91
C LEU A 363 23.88 -26.68 -24.35
N SER A 364 23.90 -26.15 -25.57
CA SER A 364 24.82 -25.10 -25.99
C SER A 364 24.06 -23.92 -26.59
N HIS A 365 24.53 -22.73 -26.24
CA HIS A 365 23.96 -21.43 -26.63
C HIS A 365 24.16 -21.16 -28.14
N GLY A 366 23.20 -20.48 -28.77
CA GLY A 366 23.39 -19.91 -30.11
C GLY A 366 22.07 -19.69 -30.84
N GLY A 367 21.74 -18.43 -31.11
CA GLY A 367 20.40 -18.02 -31.54
C GLY A 367 20.01 -18.35 -32.98
N SER A 368 18.72 -18.19 -33.26
CA SER A 368 18.20 -17.70 -34.54
C SER A 368 16.70 -17.40 -34.41
N ILE A 369 16.34 -16.12 -34.51
CA ILE A 369 14.96 -15.67 -34.76
C ILE A 369 14.68 -15.87 -36.25
N PRO A 370 13.59 -16.55 -36.67
CA PRO A 370 13.22 -16.54 -38.07
C PRO A 370 12.60 -15.21 -38.45
N ARG A 371 13.22 -14.60 -39.47
CA ARG A 371 12.77 -13.45 -40.24
C ARG A 371 11.41 -13.71 -40.89
N ILE A 372 10.44 -12.83 -40.65
CA ILE A 372 9.46 -12.45 -41.67
C ILE A 372 9.35 -10.93 -41.65
N PHE A 373 9.86 -10.32 -42.72
CA PHE A 373 9.47 -9.06 -43.36
C PHE A 373 10.70 -8.46 -44.04
N ALA A 374 10.93 -8.89 -45.28
CA ALA A 374 11.74 -8.19 -46.25
C ALA A 374 10.83 -7.86 -47.43
N ALA A 375 10.47 -6.58 -47.56
CA ALA A 375 10.43 -5.85 -48.83
C ALA A 375 9.85 -4.45 -48.60
N ALA A 376 10.72 -3.45 -48.76
CA ALA A 376 10.47 -2.14 -49.41
C ALA A 376 11.10 -0.99 -48.62
N SER A 377 12.42 -0.83 -48.78
CA SER A 377 13.04 0.49 -48.72
C SER A 377 13.32 0.91 -50.16
N ALA A 378 12.52 1.87 -50.66
CA ALA A 378 12.87 2.77 -51.75
C ALA A 378 11.66 3.68 -52.06
N LEU A 379 11.60 4.85 -51.44
CA LEU A 379 11.19 6.11 -52.06
C LEU A 379 11.37 7.23 -51.02
N VAL A 380 12.47 7.97 -51.20
CA VAL A 380 12.66 9.30 -50.61
C VAL A 380 11.61 10.22 -51.25
N GLY A 381 10.76 10.82 -50.42
CA GLY A 381 9.77 11.81 -50.82
C GLY A 381 9.20 12.53 -49.59
N GLU A 382 9.55 13.81 -49.48
CA GLU A 382 8.97 14.90 -48.66
C GLU A 382 8.16 14.56 -47.39
N VAL A 383 8.65 15.06 -46.26
CA VAL A 383 7.98 15.05 -44.95
C VAL A 383 6.72 15.93 -45.00
N PRO A 384 5.50 15.41 -44.70
CA PRO A 384 4.31 16.25 -44.61
C PRO A 384 4.30 17.06 -43.31
N ASN A 385 3.88 18.32 -43.44
CA ASN A 385 3.75 19.32 -42.38
C ASN A 385 2.92 18.82 -41.17
N LEU A 386 3.41 19.04 -39.95
CA LEU A 386 2.88 18.52 -38.68
C LEU A 386 1.43 18.97 -38.38
N GLU A 387 0.98 20.08 -38.96
CA GLU A 387 -0.40 20.58 -38.84
C GLU A 387 -1.42 19.72 -39.61
N MET A 388 -1.00 19.09 -40.71
CA MET A 388 -1.88 18.26 -41.55
C MET A 388 -2.19 16.90 -40.90
N LEU A 389 -1.31 16.40 -40.02
CA LEU A 389 -1.54 15.20 -39.22
C LEU A 389 -2.48 15.46 -38.03
N LYS A 390 -2.41 16.66 -37.43
CA LYS A 390 -3.35 17.08 -36.37
C LYS A 390 -4.77 17.25 -36.90
N SER A 391 -4.93 17.84 -38.09
CA SER A 391 -6.26 18.00 -38.72
C SER A 391 -6.89 16.67 -39.13
N ARG A 392 -6.09 15.69 -39.56
CA ARG A 392 -6.55 14.31 -39.85
C ARG A 392 -6.92 13.51 -38.61
N LYS A 393 -6.25 13.72 -37.47
CA LYS A 393 -6.62 13.10 -36.19
C LYS A 393 -7.96 13.66 -35.67
N ALA A 394 -8.12 14.98 -35.69
CA ALA A 394 -9.37 15.63 -35.32
C ALA A 394 -10.54 15.25 -36.25
N ALA A 395 -10.30 15.11 -37.55
CA ALA A 395 -11.32 14.63 -38.49
C ALA A 395 -11.73 13.18 -38.24
N ARG A 396 -10.77 12.27 -37.96
CA ARG A 396 -11.05 10.87 -37.61
C ARG A 396 -11.78 10.73 -36.28
N GLU A 397 -11.48 11.57 -35.31
CA GLU A 397 -12.14 11.58 -33.99
C GLU A 397 -13.58 12.07 -34.09
N LYS A 398 -13.82 13.09 -34.95
CA LYS A 398 -15.18 13.54 -35.29
C LYS A 398 -15.98 12.49 -36.06
N GLU A 399 -15.34 11.78 -36.99
CA GLU A 399 -15.95 10.69 -37.76
C GLU A 399 -16.30 9.51 -36.84
N ALA A 400 -15.38 9.12 -35.94
CA ALA A 400 -15.60 8.07 -34.94
C ALA A 400 -16.71 8.45 -33.95
N GLN A 401 -16.77 9.69 -33.47
CA GLN A 401 -17.85 10.18 -32.63
C GLN A 401 -19.20 10.22 -33.36
N LYS A 402 -19.20 10.49 -34.66
CA LYS A 402 -20.43 10.49 -35.48
C LYS A 402 -20.92 9.07 -35.76
N ILE A 403 -20.01 8.11 -35.95
CA ILE A 403 -20.33 6.68 -36.07
C ILE A 403 -20.83 6.13 -34.73
N LEU A 404 -20.19 6.51 -33.62
CA LEU A 404 -20.61 6.10 -32.27
C LEU A 404 -21.98 6.69 -31.91
N ALA A 405 -22.23 7.97 -32.20
CA ALA A 405 -23.54 8.59 -32.00
C ALA A 405 -24.63 7.99 -32.90
N GLY A 406 -24.27 7.53 -34.11
CA GLY A 406 -25.16 6.78 -34.98
C GLY A 406 -25.54 5.42 -34.38
N PHE A 407 -24.56 4.70 -33.83
CA PHE A 407 -24.77 3.43 -33.13
C PHE A 407 -25.60 3.59 -31.85
N GLU A 408 -25.37 4.65 -31.07
CA GLU A 408 -26.12 4.94 -29.83
C GLU A 408 -27.60 5.27 -30.11
N ALA A 409 -27.89 5.97 -31.23
CA ALA A 409 -29.24 6.27 -31.67
C ALA A 409 -29.98 5.03 -32.20
N GLU A 410 -29.27 4.10 -32.84
CA GLU A 410 -29.82 2.85 -33.38
C GLU A 410 -30.09 1.80 -32.29
N LEU A 411 -29.36 1.86 -31.16
CA LEU A 411 -29.52 0.98 -29.99
C LEU A 411 -30.45 1.54 -28.90
N GLY A 412 -31.02 2.73 -29.07
CA GLY A 412 -31.98 3.31 -28.12
C GLY A 412 -31.39 3.59 -26.72
N ILE A 413 -30.07 3.79 -26.62
CA ILE A 413 -29.40 4.06 -25.34
C ILE A 413 -29.62 5.54 -24.99
N THR A 414 -30.60 5.81 -24.14
CA THR A 414 -30.74 7.13 -23.52
C THR A 414 -29.70 7.26 -22.41
N ARG A 415 -28.86 8.29 -22.47
CA ARG A 415 -27.99 8.66 -21.35
C ARG A 415 -28.88 9.12 -20.18
N GLU A 416 -29.10 8.24 -19.21
CA GLU A 416 -29.54 8.66 -17.89
C GLU A 416 -28.50 9.66 -17.33
N ALA A 417 -29.00 10.72 -16.68
CA ALA A 417 -28.17 11.67 -15.96
C ALA A 417 -27.24 10.91 -14.99
N PRO A 418 -26.01 11.38 -14.74
CA PRO A 418 -25.07 10.62 -13.93
C PRO A 418 -25.68 10.39 -12.54
N GLY A 419 -25.91 9.11 -12.23
CA GLY A 419 -26.34 8.65 -10.92
C GLY A 419 -25.36 9.08 -9.83
N GLU A 420 -25.83 9.09 -8.59
CA GLU A 420 -25.02 9.49 -7.43
C GLU A 420 -23.65 8.78 -7.42
N PRO A 421 -22.58 9.48 -7.00
CA PRO A 421 -21.28 8.87 -6.87
C PRO A 421 -21.39 7.65 -5.95
N ALA A 422 -20.88 6.50 -6.40
CA ALA A 422 -20.92 5.24 -5.66
C ALA A 422 -20.28 5.33 -4.26
N ASP A 423 -19.46 6.37 -4.02
CA ASP A 423 -18.74 6.65 -2.78
C ASP A 423 -18.91 8.14 -2.37
N PRO A 424 -19.92 8.47 -1.55
CA PRO A 424 -20.11 9.83 -1.03
C PRO A 424 -19.00 10.24 -0.04
N ALA A 425 -18.50 9.32 0.81
CA ALA A 425 -17.52 9.64 1.85
C ALA A 425 -16.13 9.98 1.28
N GLY A 426 -15.66 9.24 0.29
CA GLY A 426 -14.41 9.49 -0.41
C GLY A 426 -14.50 10.67 -1.37
N THR A 427 -15.68 10.96 -1.92
CA THR A 427 -15.90 12.22 -2.65
C THR A 427 -15.72 13.42 -1.72
N LEU A 428 -16.27 13.35 -0.51
CA LEU A 428 -16.01 14.37 0.52
C LEU A 428 -14.52 14.45 0.84
N ALA A 429 -13.87 13.32 1.12
CA ALA A 429 -12.45 13.27 1.44
C ALA A 429 -11.55 13.93 0.39
N ARG A 430 -11.78 13.65 -0.91
CA ARG A 430 -11.02 14.24 -2.03
C ARG A 430 -11.31 15.72 -2.27
N SER A 431 -12.45 16.22 -1.79
CA SER A 431 -12.84 17.62 -1.91
C SER A 431 -12.37 18.49 -0.74
N GLN A 432 -11.81 17.88 0.30
CA GLN A 432 -11.32 18.59 1.47
C GLN A 432 -9.98 19.28 1.15
N GLY A 433 -9.86 20.55 1.54
CA GLY A 433 -8.62 21.29 1.42
C GLY A 433 -7.51 20.76 2.31
N ALA A 434 -6.28 21.19 2.02
CA ALA A 434 -5.10 20.89 2.84
C ALA A 434 -5.23 21.44 4.27
N ASP A 435 -6.00 22.53 4.44
CA ASP A 435 -6.30 23.14 5.74
C ASP A 435 -7.37 22.40 6.55
N GLY A 436 -8.04 21.41 5.94
CA GLY A 436 -9.13 20.65 6.55
C GLY A 436 -10.53 21.21 6.30
N SER A 437 -10.65 22.39 5.70
CA SER A 437 -11.94 22.98 5.34
C SER A 437 -12.47 22.46 4.01
N TYR A 438 -13.73 22.77 3.75
CA TYR A 438 -14.36 22.57 2.45
C TYR A 438 -14.55 23.93 1.78
N GLY A 439 -13.54 24.33 1.00
CA GLY A 439 -13.51 25.62 0.32
C GLY A 439 -13.40 26.84 1.25
N GLY A 440 -12.88 26.68 2.47
CA GLY A 440 -12.80 27.74 3.47
C GLY A 440 -14.13 28.19 4.06
N ASP A 441 -15.24 27.53 3.69
CA ASP A 441 -16.59 27.91 4.09
C ASP A 441 -17.02 27.17 5.37
N LEU A 442 -17.52 27.93 6.34
CA LEU A 442 -17.92 27.40 7.64
C LEU A 442 -19.10 26.43 7.53
N ALA A 443 -20.16 26.82 6.80
CA ALA A 443 -21.38 26.03 6.69
C ALA A 443 -21.11 24.74 5.92
N ARG A 444 -20.35 24.81 4.84
CA ARG A 444 -19.95 23.66 4.05
C ARG A 444 -19.05 22.71 4.83
N THR A 445 -18.10 23.23 5.61
CA THR A 445 -17.22 22.41 6.45
C THR A 445 -17.98 21.73 7.58
N ALA A 446 -18.92 22.44 8.23
CA ALA A 446 -19.81 21.87 9.25
C ALA A 446 -20.72 20.79 8.65
N ALA A 447 -21.28 21.03 7.46
CA ALA A 447 -22.12 20.08 6.76
C ALA A 447 -21.34 18.82 6.35
N ALA A 448 -20.12 18.98 5.83
CA ALA A 448 -19.25 17.87 5.47
C ALA A 448 -18.88 17.01 6.69
N LEU A 449 -18.54 17.64 7.82
CA LEU A 449 -18.25 16.92 9.06
C LEU A 449 -19.46 16.11 9.53
N LEU A 450 -20.65 16.71 9.55
CA LEU A 450 -21.87 16.00 9.91
C LEU A 450 -22.18 14.87 8.93
N ALA A 451 -21.98 15.07 7.64
CA ALA A 451 -22.20 14.04 6.62
C ALA A 451 -21.27 12.84 6.85
N LEU A 452 -19.99 13.08 7.15
CA LEU A 452 -19.04 12.02 7.50
C LEU A 452 -19.48 11.25 8.77
N VAL A 453 -19.96 11.96 9.79
CA VAL A 453 -20.45 11.34 11.03
C VAL A 453 -21.69 10.48 10.79
N VAL A 454 -22.62 10.97 9.98
CA VAL A 454 -23.81 10.21 9.55
C VAL A 454 -23.44 8.96 8.78
N LEU A 455 -22.40 9.03 7.94
CA LEU A 455 -21.85 7.88 7.21
C LEU A 455 -21.02 6.94 8.11
N GLY A 456 -20.98 7.16 9.43
CA GLY A 456 -20.33 6.29 10.41
C GLY A 456 -18.84 6.57 10.64
N HIS A 457 -18.33 7.69 10.14
CA HIS A 457 -16.94 8.09 10.31
C HIS A 457 -16.80 9.11 11.45
N THR A 458 -15.99 8.78 12.45
CA THR A 458 -15.64 9.67 13.57
C THR A 458 -14.12 9.80 13.69
N ARG A 459 -13.62 10.50 14.71
CA ARG A 459 -12.18 10.50 15.01
C ARG A 459 -11.68 9.16 15.56
N ARG A 460 -12.59 8.25 15.93
CA ARG A 460 -12.32 6.97 16.61
C ARG A 460 -12.74 5.75 15.83
N SER A 461 -13.64 5.92 14.86
CA SER A 461 -14.29 4.84 14.12
C SER A 461 -14.45 5.19 12.66
N GLY A 462 -14.56 4.17 11.82
CA GLY A 462 -14.70 4.34 10.38
C GLY A 462 -13.37 4.54 9.67
N THR A 463 -13.45 4.62 8.35
CA THR A 463 -12.31 4.58 7.43
C THR A 463 -11.72 5.96 7.13
N ARG A 464 -12.50 7.03 7.34
CA ARG A 464 -12.15 8.44 7.01
C ARG A 464 -11.73 9.26 8.23
N GLN A 465 -11.07 8.62 9.20
CA GLN A 465 -10.72 9.25 10.47
C GLN A 465 -9.91 10.54 10.26
N ARG A 466 -8.96 10.55 9.33
CA ARG A 466 -8.09 11.72 9.08
C ARG A 466 -8.86 12.90 8.50
N VAL A 467 -9.80 12.62 7.60
CA VAL A 467 -10.66 13.65 7.00
C VAL A 467 -11.53 14.29 8.08
N VAL A 468 -12.13 13.47 8.95
CA VAL A 468 -12.89 13.94 10.12
C VAL A 468 -12.00 14.74 11.08
N LEU A 469 -10.79 14.26 11.35
CA LEU A 469 -9.81 14.94 12.22
C LEU A 469 -9.44 16.32 11.69
N LYS A 470 -9.15 16.44 10.38
CA LYS A 470 -8.83 17.71 9.72
C LYS A 470 -10.00 18.69 9.78
N ALA A 471 -11.22 18.23 9.47
CA ALA A 471 -12.42 19.06 9.51
C ALA A 471 -12.73 19.54 10.94
N ALA A 472 -12.66 18.62 11.92
CA ALA A 472 -12.87 18.94 13.32
C ALA A 472 -11.82 19.94 13.82
N ALA A 473 -10.54 19.76 13.51
CA ALA A 473 -9.48 20.69 13.91
C ALA A 473 -9.69 22.10 13.34
N TRP A 474 -10.14 22.21 12.09
CA TRP A 474 -10.46 23.49 11.47
C TRP A 474 -11.66 24.19 12.13
N LEU A 475 -12.69 23.42 12.52
CA LEU A 475 -13.88 23.92 13.20
C LEU A 475 -13.61 24.27 14.67
N GLU A 476 -12.71 23.57 15.37
CA GLU A 476 -12.36 23.87 16.76
C GLU A 476 -11.72 25.25 16.91
N ALA A 477 -10.93 25.67 15.93
CA ALA A 477 -10.40 27.04 15.88
C ALA A 477 -11.51 28.11 15.78
N ARG A 478 -12.76 27.69 15.50
CA ARG A 478 -13.95 28.52 15.32
C ARG A 478 -15.11 28.05 16.21
N ARG A 479 -14.84 27.36 17.32
CA ARG A 479 -15.86 26.76 18.20
C ARG A 479 -16.91 27.77 18.70
N THR A 480 -16.59 29.07 18.73
CA THR A 480 -17.52 30.14 19.10
C THR A 480 -18.66 30.34 18.11
N GLU A 481 -18.51 29.88 16.86
CA GLU A 481 -19.55 29.97 15.84
C GLU A 481 -20.61 28.88 16.02
N PRO A 482 -21.92 29.20 15.92
CA PRO A 482 -23.00 28.25 16.19
C PRO A 482 -22.94 26.95 15.37
N LEU A 483 -22.62 27.06 14.07
CA LEU A 483 -22.55 25.90 13.17
C LEU A 483 -21.33 25.00 13.47
N ALA A 484 -20.21 25.60 13.87
CA ALA A 484 -19.03 24.83 14.29
C ALA A 484 -19.31 24.08 15.60
N ALA A 485 -19.90 24.77 16.58
CA ALA A 485 -20.28 24.15 17.84
C ALA A 485 -21.27 22.99 17.64
N LEU A 486 -22.28 23.18 16.78
CA LEU A 486 -23.24 22.12 16.43
C LEU A 486 -22.54 20.87 15.88
N ALA A 487 -21.71 21.03 14.85
CA ALA A 487 -21.06 19.90 14.19
C ALA A 487 -20.08 19.16 15.14
N LEU A 488 -19.34 19.90 15.97
CA LEU A 488 -18.42 19.32 16.95
C LEU A 488 -19.15 18.58 18.06
N ASN A 489 -20.27 19.12 18.57
CA ASN A 489 -21.07 18.46 19.60
C ASN A 489 -21.69 17.15 19.10
N VAL A 490 -22.17 17.13 17.85
CA VAL A 490 -22.69 15.90 17.22
C VAL A 490 -21.58 14.86 17.04
N LEU A 491 -20.38 15.27 16.61
CA LEU A 491 -19.22 14.38 16.53
C LEU A 491 -18.86 13.79 17.90
N GLU A 492 -18.81 14.61 18.95
CA GLU A 492 -18.52 14.17 20.31
C GLU A 492 -19.60 13.21 20.85
N ALA A 493 -20.87 13.42 20.49
CA ALA A 493 -21.97 12.51 20.84
C ALA A 493 -21.86 11.17 20.11
N ALA A 494 -21.58 11.19 18.80
CA ALA A 494 -21.34 9.98 18.02
C ALA A 494 -20.18 9.14 18.57
N GLU A 495 -19.12 9.80 19.06
CA GLU A 495 -17.97 9.12 19.69
C GLU A 495 -18.28 8.50 21.06
N ARG A 496 -19.39 8.88 21.70
CA ARG A 496 -19.93 8.23 22.90
C ARG A 496 -20.92 7.10 22.58
N GLY A 497 -21.18 6.85 21.30
CA GLY A 497 -22.12 5.83 20.83
C GLY A 497 -23.55 6.33 20.63
N GLU A 498 -23.77 7.65 20.67
CA GLU A 498 -25.09 8.22 20.37
C GLU A 498 -25.28 8.31 18.85
N ALA A 499 -26.35 7.73 18.30
CA ALA A 499 -26.61 7.83 16.86
C ALA A 499 -26.88 9.30 16.48
N PRO A 500 -26.25 9.84 15.41
CA PRO A 500 -26.52 11.19 14.96
C PRO A 500 -27.98 11.31 14.53
N LYS A 501 -28.73 12.23 15.16
CA LYS A 501 -30.14 12.49 14.85
C LYS A 501 -30.25 13.86 14.19
N PRO A 502 -30.59 13.91 12.89
CA PRO A 502 -30.90 15.17 12.23
C PRO A 502 -32.11 15.82 12.93
N ASP A 503 -31.96 17.07 13.34
CA ASP A 503 -33.05 17.87 13.91
C ASP A 503 -33.19 19.21 13.16
N GLY A 504 -34.10 20.08 13.61
CA GLY A 504 -34.32 21.39 12.97
C GLY A 504 -33.07 22.29 12.95
N SER A 505 -32.05 22.02 13.77
CA SER A 505 -30.81 22.80 13.77
C SER A 505 -29.91 22.52 12.55
N TRP A 506 -30.17 21.44 11.81
CA TRP A 506 -29.40 21.05 10.63
C TRP A 506 -29.96 21.66 9.33
N GLU A 507 -31.18 22.23 9.36
CA GLU A 507 -31.83 22.83 8.19
C GLU A 507 -30.97 23.84 7.41
N PRO A 508 -30.20 24.73 8.06
CA PRO A 508 -29.31 25.66 7.36
C PRO A 508 -28.23 24.96 6.52
N LEU A 509 -27.89 23.71 6.84
CA LEU A 509 -26.82 22.95 6.21
C LEU A 509 -27.32 22.14 5.01
N TYR A 510 -28.63 21.92 4.84
CA TYR A 510 -29.17 21.15 3.72
C TYR A 510 -28.97 21.81 2.35
N GLY A 511 -28.61 23.09 2.31
CA GLY A 511 -28.34 23.85 1.09
C GLY A 511 -26.88 23.82 0.62
N THR A 512 -25.95 23.27 1.39
CA THR A 512 -24.51 23.45 1.17
C THR A 512 -23.91 22.48 0.14
N GLY A 513 -24.53 22.36 -1.04
CA GLY A 513 -23.97 21.54 -2.13
C GLY A 513 -24.18 20.03 -1.95
N ALA A 514 -23.14 19.23 -2.16
CA ALA A 514 -23.22 17.77 -2.13
C ALA A 514 -23.33 17.23 -0.69
N GLU A 515 -22.62 17.87 0.22
CA GLU A 515 -22.60 17.67 1.67
C GLU A 515 -24.02 17.77 2.24
N GLY A 516 -24.73 18.84 1.88
CA GLY A 516 -26.10 19.09 2.34
C GLY A 516 -27.13 18.11 1.77
N ARG A 517 -26.87 17.52 0.58
CA ARG A 517 -27.73 16.46 0.02
C ARG A 517 -27.66 15.18 0.84
N ILE A 518 -26.47 14.78 1.27
CA ILE A 518 -26.27 13.60 2.14
C ILE A 518 -27.04 13.78 3.45
N LEU A 519 -26.90 14.96 4.08
CA LEU A 519 -27.63 15.28 5.31
C LEU A 519 -29.15 15.25 5.12
N ARG A 520 -29.64 15.77 3.99
CA ARG A 520 -31.07 15.77 3.67
C ARG A 520 -31.62 14.37 3.44
N GLN A 521 -30.84 13.47 2.85
CA GLN A 521 -31.21 12.06 2.69
C GLN A 521 -31.27 11.36 4.05
N ALA A 522 -30.27 11.57 4.90
CA ALA A 522 -30.23 10.99 6.23
C ALA A 522 -31.35 11.49 7.15
N ALA A 523 -31.82 12.74 6.97
CA ALA A 523 -32.98 13.26 7.69
C ALA A 523 -34.33 12.70 7.19
N ARG A 524 -34.35 12.05 6.02
CA ARG A 524 -35.56 11.43 5.44
C ARG A 524 -35.64 9.92 5.66
N ALA A 525 -34.50 9.28 5.93
CA ALA A 525 -34.38 7.87 6.32
C ALA A 525 -34.70 7.72 7.81
#